data_AF-A0A524HIP2-F1
#
_entry.id   AF-A0A524HIP2-F1
#
_cell.length_a   1.000
_cell.length_b   1.000
_cell.length_c   1.000
_cell.angle_alpha   90.00
_cell.angle_beta   90.00
_cell.angle_gamma   90.00
#
_symmetry.space_group_name_H-M   'P 1'
#
loop_
_entity.id
_entity.type
_entity.pdbx_description
1 polymer ?
#
loop_
_entity_poly.entity_id
_entity_poly.type
_entity_poly.pdbx_seq_one_letter_code
_entity_poly.pdbx_strand_id
1 'polypeptide(L)'
;MKIHHLNFGSLIPRYVNVETLVYCLAVETSSGPVLIDTGFGTQDYENPSRKMRFFLRWMGVPCDAKETAVNQVQALGCKPEDVQNIIQSHMHIDHAGGLADFPWADVHIYETEYQAILKPKGFMEFAYVQDHWRHKPKWVRHYDPVVDWYGFEAVPILNTAEADFLFIPLPGHTRGHCGVAIGKPGNWLLHCGDAASPFHRGADLHNRGESAYRLNFIPDRLADRILGGHNKQLISLLEEHGDEVKAISAHDIFSFREYNAIKTPILGEYMYLSVGQKAPEFILPDENGELHSLNDYAGQHILLYFYPKDDTPGCTTEACNFRDDYSQYQNAEVTILGVSPDTPASHFKFKNKYQLPYSLLADEDHQVCESYGVWGPKKNFGNEYYGVYRTTYLISP
;
A
#
# COMPACT_ATOMS: atom_id res chain seq x y z
N MET A 1 6.15 -22.91 11.95
CA MET A 1 5.07 -22.46 11.07
C MET A 1 5.70 -21.88 9.81
N LYS A 2 5.29 -22.32 8.62
CA LYS A 2 5.74 -21.73 7.35
C LYS A 2 4.54 -21.11 6.65
N ILE A 3 4.63 -19.80 6.40
CA ILE A 3 3.60 -19.01 5.74
C ILE A 3 4.18 -18.54 4.40
N HIS A 4 3.45 -18.78 3.33
CA HIS A 4 3.74 -18.22 2.01
C HIS A 4 2.92 -16.97 1.80
N HIS A 5 3.60 -15.91 1.36
CA HIS A 5 3.05 -14.59 1.11
C HIS A 5 2.82 -14.45 -0.39
N LEU A 6 1.57 -14.50 -0.84
CA LEU A 6 1.21 -14.74 -2.24
C LEU A 6 0.46 -13.53 -2.86
N ASN A 7 0.72 -13.29 -4.14
CA ASN A 7 -0.01 -12.31 -4.93
C ASN A 7 -1.12 -13.04 -5.69
N PHE A 8 -2.37 -12.86 -5.25
CA PHE A 8 -3.55 -13.44 -5.90
C PHE A 8 -4.25 -12.49 -6.89
N GLY A 9 -3.57 -11.42 -7.29
CA GLY A 9 -4.02 -10.49 -8.31
C GLY A 9 -3.39 -9.12 -8.21
N SER A 10 -2.86 -8.59 -9.31
CA SER A 10 -2.35 -7.22 -9.37
C SER A 10 -3.46 -6.20 -9.67
N LEU A 11 -3.46 -5.07 -8.97
CA LEU A 11 -4.39 -3.96 -9.16
C LEU A 11 -3.60 -2.71 -9.58
N ILE A 12 -3.89 -2.18 -10.77
CA ILE A 12 -3.20 -1.02 -11.36
C ILE A 12 -4.22 0.05 -11.79
N PRO A 13 -4.94 0.67 -10.84
CA PRO A 13 -5.95 1.68 -11.14
C PRO A 13 -5.30 2.92 -11.80
N ARG A 14 -5.36 2.97 -13.13
CA ARG A 14 -4.70 4.00 -13.97
C ARG A 14 -5.13 5.44 -13.66
N TYR A 15 -6.29 5.63 -13.02
CA TYR A 15 -6.82 6.95 -12.69
C TYR A 15 -6.20 7.57 -11.42
N VAL A 16 -5.60 6.76 -10.55
CA VAL A 16 -4.84 7.22 -9.37
C VAL A 16 -3.34 6.98 -9.48
N ASN A 17 -2.88 6.29 -10.54
CA ASN A 17 -1.46 5.99 -10.80
C ASN A 17 -0.78 5.31 -9.60
N VAL A 18 -1.42 4.23 -9.14
CA VAL A 18 -1.00 3.40 -8.01
C VAL A 18 -0.98 1.95 -8.47
N GLU A 19 0.01 1.21 -7.98
CA GLU A 19 0.09 -0.23 -8.09
C GLU A 19 -0.06 -0.84 -6.68
N THR A 20 -0.92 -1.85 -6.57
CA THR A 20 -1.10 -2.68 -5.39
C THR A 20 -1.43 -4.11 -5.83
N LEU A 21 -1.65 -5.01 -4.89
CA LEU A 21 -2.02 -6.40 -5.14
C LEU A 21 -3.19 -6.83 -4.26
N VAL A 22 -3.67 -8.05 -4.50
CA VAL A 22 -4.45 -8.84 -3.56
C VAL A 22 -3.49 -9.79 -2.86
N TYR A 23 -3.07 -9.40 -1.67
CA TYR A 23 -2.18 -10.13 -0.79
C TYR A 23 -2.98 -11.23 -0.08
N CYS A 24 -2.63 -12.48 -0.35
CA CYS A 24 -3.20 -13.65 0.29
C CYS A 24 -2.10 -14.50 0.92
N LEU A 25 -2.49 -15.45 1.78
CA LEU A 25 -1.54 -16.34 2.45
C LEU A 25 -1.85 -17.80 2.16
N ALA A 26 -0.80 -18.63 2.11
CA ALA A 26 -0.92 -20.07 2.25
C ALA A 26 -0.09 -20.55 3.43
N VAL A 27 -0.73 -21.18 4.41
CA VAL A 27 -0.07 -21.70 5.62
C VAL A 27 0.14 -23.19 5.43
N GLU A 28 1.41 -23.64 5.46
CA GLU A 28 1.72 -25.08 5.38
C GLU A 28 1.29 -25.79 6.67
N THR A 29 0.46 -26.82 6.52
CA THR A 29 0.07 -27.72 7.61
C THR A 29 0.25 -29.17 7.18
N SER A 30 0.33 -30.07 8.16
CA SER A 30 0.39 -31.52 7.93
C SER A 30 -0.82 -32.08 7.17
N SER A 31 -1.95 -31.37 7.15
CA SER A 31 -3.16 -31.73 6.38
C SER A 31 -3.27 -31.08 5.00
N GLY A 32 -2.22 -30.39 4.55
CA GLY A 32 -2.22 -29.59 3.33
C GLY A 32 -2.27 -28.09 3.61
N PRO A 33 -2.06 -27.24 2.59
CA PRO A 33 -2.09 -25.80 2.75
C PRO A 33 -3.48 -25.27 3.15
N VAL A 34 -3.51 -24.34 4.10
CA VAL A 34 -4.70 -23.54 4.44
C VAL A 34 -4.55 -22.19 3.76
N LEU A 35 -5.52 -21.81 2.91
CA LEU A 35 -5.52 -20.52 2.23
C LEU A 35 -6.26 -19.46 3.05
N ILE A 36 -5.73 -18.25 3.07
CA ILE A 36 -6.37 -17.06 3.62
C ILE A 36 -6.70 -16.12 2.46
N ASP A 37 -7.99 -15.96 2.21
CA ASP A 37 -8.57 -15.39 0.98
C ASP A 37 -8.14 -16.15 -0.29
N THR A 38 -8.77 -15.81 -1.43
CA THR A 38 -8.53 -16.52 -2.71
C THR A 38 -8.35 -15.59 -3.91
N GLY A 39 -8.30 -14.29 -3.68
CA GLY A 39 -8.14 -13.30 -4.74
C GLY A 39 -9.10 -13.47 -5.92
N PHE A 40 -8.56 -13.24 -7.11
CA PHE A 40 -9.27 -13.51 -8.37
C PHE A 40 -9.15 -14.98 -8.77
N GLY A 41 -10.24 -15.52 -9.33
CA GLY A 41 -10.29 -16.89 -9.81
C GLY A 41 -10.11 -17.03 -11.31
N THR A 42 -9.88 -18.24 -11.77
CA THR A 42 -9.74 -18.56 -13.20
C THR A 42 -10.97 -18.09 -14.00
N GLN A 43 -12.18 -18.28 -13.45
CA GLN A 43 -13.42 -17.86 -14.13
C GLN A 43 -13.58 -16.34 -14.23
N ASP A 44 -12.99 -15.56 -13.31
CA ASP A 44 -13.04 -14.11 -13.38
C ASP A 44 -12.32 -13.59 -14.62
N TYR A 45 -11.28 -14.29 -15.06
CA TYR A 45 -10.50 -13.90 -16.22
C TYR A 45 -11.05 -14.50 -17.52
N GLU A 46 -11.41 -15.78 -17.50
CA GLU A 46 -11.86 -16.48 -18.71
C GLU A 46 -13.27 -16.10 -19.13
N ASN A 47 -14.19 -15.93 -18.17
CA ASN A 47 -15.59 -15.64 -18.45
C ASN A 47 -16.21 -14.65 -17.45
N PRO A 48 -15.67 -13.41 -17.36
CA PRO A 48 -16.17 -12.43 -16.41
C PRO A 48 -17.62 -12.05 -16.70
N SER A 49 -18.42 -12.04 -15.64
CA SER A 49 -19.71 -11.37 -15.61
C SER A 49 -19.57 -9.89 -16.01
N ARG A 50 -20.68 -9.24 -16.37
CA ARG A 50 -20.65 -7.81 -16.76
C ARG A 50 -20.05 -6.93 -15.66
N LYS A 51 -20.40 -7.23 -14.40
CA LYS A 51 -19.88 -6.52 -13.23
C LYS A 51 -18.38 -6.79 -13.05
N MET A 52 -17.96 -8.05 -13.16
CA MET A 52 -16.56 -8.42 -13.01
C MET A 52 -15.70 -7.77 -14.09
N ARG A 53 -16.14 -7.83 -15.36
CA ARG A 53 -15.46 -7.18 -16.49
C ARG A 53 -15.29 -5.67 -16.30
N PHE A 54 -16.31 -5.01 -15.75
CA PHE A 54 -16.22 -3.59 -15.44
C PHE A 54 -15.16 -3.34 -14.36
N PHE A 55 -15.18 -4.11 -13.28
CA PHE A 55 -14.24 -3.99 -12.18
C PHE A 55 -12.79 -4.22 -12.63
N LEU A 56 -12.52 -5.33 -13.33
CA LEU A 56 -11.20 -5.66 -13.87
C LEU A 56 -10.62 -4.51 -14.72
N ARG A 57 -11.46 -3.92 -15.59
CA ARG A 57 -11.06 -2.77 -16.40
C ARG A 57 -10.82 -1.51 -15.56
N TRP A 58 -11.70 -1.25 -14.58
CA TRP A 58 -11.63 -0.05 -13.75
C TRP A 58 -10.39 -0.07 -12.86
N MET A 59 -10.11 -1.21 -12.22
CA MET A 59 -8.93 -1.42 -11.38
C MET A 59 -7.65 -1.74 -12.18
N GLY A 60 -7.71 -1.79 -13.51
CA GLY A 60 -6.56 -2.06 -14.36
C GLY A 60 -5.90 -3.41 -14.10
N VAL A 61 -6.69 -4.44 -13.78
CA VAL A 61 -6.22 -5.79 -13.48
C VAL A 61 -5.59 -6.41 -14.74
N PRO A 62 -4.32 -6.88 -14.70
CA PRO A 62 -3.65 -7.47 -15.85
C PRO A 62 -4.28 -8.79 -16.33
N CYS A 63 -5.02 -9.46 -15.45
CA CYS A 63 -5.57 -10.80 -15.66
C CYS A 63 -4.48 -11.84 -15.96
N ASP A 64 -3.34 -11.80 -15.24
CA ASP A 64 -2.31 -12.82 -15.36
C ASP A 64 -2.80 -14.10 -14.67
N ALA A 65 -3.03 -15.16 -15.46
CA ALA A 65 -3.46 -16.45 -14.93
C ALA A 65 -2.50 -17.00 -13.87
N LYS A 66 -1.21 -16.65 -13.91
CA LYS A 66 -0.22 -17.07 -12.89
C LYS A 66 -0.52 -16.51 -11.51
N GLU A 67 -1.25 -15.40 -11.42
CA GLU A 67 -1.65 -14.79 -10.14
C GLU A 67 -2.88 -15.48 -9.55
N THR A 68 -3.67 -16.23 -10.32
CA THR A 68 -4.83 -16.94 -9.74
C THR A 68 -4.40 -17.91 -8.64
N ALA A 69 -5.24 -18.05 -7.60
CA ALA A 69 -4.94 -18.84 -6.42
C ALA A 69 -4.49 -20.27 -6.76
N VAL A 70 -5.15 -20.93 -7.73
CA VAL A 70 -4.79 -22.29 -8.17
C VAL A 70 -3.39 -22.37 -8.77
N ASN A 71 -2.99 -21.40 -9.59
CA ASN A 71 -1.67 -21.37 -10.21
C ASN A 71 -0.58 -21.04 -9.18
N GLN A 72 -0.86 -20.16 -8.22
CA GLN A 72 0.04 -19.87 -7.11
C GLN A 72 0.25 -21.10 -6.21
N VAL A 73 -0.83 -21.84 -5.87
CA VAL A 73 -0.72 -23.11 -5.13
C VAL A 73 0.12 -24.14 -5.89
N GLN A 74 -0.08 -24.27 -7.20
CA GLN A 74 0.73 -25.15 -8.04
C GLN A 74 2.20 -24.71 -8.09
N ALA A 75 2.48 -23.41 -8.11
CA ALA A 75 3.84 -22.88 -8.09
C ALA A 75 4.59 -23.18 -6.78
N LEU A 76 3.88 -23.39 -5.67
CA LEU A 76 4.45 -23.90 -4.42
C LEU A 76 4.79 -25.40 -4.47
N GLY A 77 4.45 -26.09 -5.55
CA GLY A 77 4.62 -27.54 -5.70
C GLY A 77 3.50 -28.36 -5.06
N CYS A 78 2.41 -27.71 -4.63
CA CYS A 78 1.23 -28.36 -4.07
C CYS A 78 0.24 -28.73 -5.18
N LYS A 79 -0.50 -29.82 -5.01
CA LYS A 79 -1.65 -30.08 -5.87
C LYS A 79 -2.82 -29.21 -5.39
N PRO A 80 -3.65 -28.65 -6.29
CA PRO A 80 -4.84 -27.92 -5.88
C PRO A 80 -5.70 -28.71 -4.91
N GLU A 81 -5.83 -30.03 -5.12
CA GLU A 81 -6.61 -30.93 -4.28
C GLU A 81 -6.08 -31.08 -2.86
N ASP A 82 -4.84 -30.66 -2.58
CA ASP A 82 -4.30 -30.63 -1.23
C ASP A 82 -4.85 -29.44 -0.42
N VAL A 83 -5.42 -28.42 -1.09
CA VAL A 83 -6.15 -27.33 -0.42
C VAL A 83 -7.51 -27.84 0.01
N GLN A 84 -7.62 -28.20 1.29
CA GLN A 84 -8.87 -28.67 1.90
C GLN A 84 -9.59 -27.57 2.69
N ASN A 85 -8.88 -26.53 3.13
CA ASN A 85 -9.43 -25.45 3.95
C ASN A 85 -9.09 -24.09 3.37
N ILE A 86 -10.11 -23.24 3.23
CA ILE A 86 -9.98 -21.85 2.81
C ILE A 86 -10.68 -20.98 3.86
N ILE A 87 -9.99 -19.97 4.37
CA ILE A 87 -10.53 -19.02 5.34
C ILE A 87 -10.75 -17.69 4.63
N GLN A 88 -11.99 -17.23 4.56
CA GLN A 88 -12.34 -15.95 3.94
C GLN A 88 -12.49 -14.85 4.98
N SER A 89 -11.69 -13.80 4.85
CA SER A 89 -11.79 -12.56 5.64
C SER A 89 -13.14 -11.89 5.41
N HIS A 90 -13.55 -11.82 4.14
CA HIS A 90 -14.83 -11.30 3.66
C HIS A 90 -15.06 -11.70 2.18
N MET A 91 -16.22 -11.36 1.61
CA MET A 91 -16.68 -11.93 0.34
C MET A 91 -16.67 -10.98 -0.86
N HIS A 92 -15.81 -9.94 -0.83
CA HIS A 92 -15.71 -9.00 -1.93
C HIS A 92 -15.10 -9.57 -3.22
N ILE A 93 -15.26 -8.78 -4.28
CA ILE A 93 -14.99 -9.10 -5.68
C ILE A 93 -13.54 -9.53 -5.94
N ASP A 94 -12.62 -9.09 -5.11
CA ASP A 94 -11.19 -9.30 -5.21
C ASP A 94 -10.66 -10.26 -4.14
N HIS A 95 -11.52 -10.92 -3.35
CA HIS A 95 -11.13 -11.89 -2.32
C HIS A 95 -11.71 -13.29 -2.56
N ALA A 96 -12.90 -13.36 -3.15
CA ALA A 96 -13.69 -14.58 -3.25
C ALA A 96 -13.67 -15.26 -4.62
N GLY A 97 -13.03 -14.67 -5.63
CA GLY A 97 -13.04 -15.16 -7.00
C GLY A 97 -12.46 -16.57 -7.14
N GLY A 98 -11.31 -16.80 -6.49
CA GLY A 98 -10.59 -18.08 -6.53
C GLY A 98 -11.30 -19.25 -5.84
N LEU A 99 -12.39 -19.02 -5.09
CA LEU A 99 -13.17 -20.11 -4.47
C LEU A 99 -13.62 -21.15 -5.51
N ALA A 100 -13.99 -20.71 -6.70
CA ALA A 100 -14.45 -21.60 -7.78
C ALA A 100 -13.36 -22.55 -8.29
N ASP A 101 -12.09 -22.24 -8.04
CA ASP A 101 -10.95 -23.08 -8.42
C ASP A 101 -10.73 -24.24 -7.44
N PHE A 102 -11.36 -24.21 -6.26
CA PHE A 102 -11.26 -25.25 -5.22
C PHE A 102 -12.64 -25.74 -4.74
N PRO A 103 -13.49 -26.29 -5.64
CA PRO A 103 -14.89 -26.62 -5.32
C PRO A 103 -15.07 -27.72 -4.26
N TRP A 104 -14.01 -28.45 -3.92
CA TRP A 104 -14.01 -29.48 -2.87
C TRP A 104 -13.68 -28.94 -1.48
N ALA A 105 -13.08 -27.76 -1.37
CA ALA A 105 -12.56 -27.24 -0.11
C ALA A 105 -13.69 -26.80 0.83
N ASP A 106 -13.43 -26.95 2.13
CA ASP A 106 -14.22 -26.35 3.19
C ASP A 106 -13.89 -24.84 3.26
N VAL A 107 -14.92 -24.01 3.10
CA VAL A 107 -14.81 -22.55 3.10
C VAL A 107 -15.29 -22.02 4.43
N HIS A 108 -14.33 -21.67 5.28
CA HIS A 108 -14.54 -21.08 6.59
C HIS A 108 -14.92 -19.62 6.42
N ILE A 109 -16.06 -19.25 6.98
CA ILE A 109 -16.63 -17.90 6.91
C ILE A 109 -17.27 -17.53 8.23
N TYR A 110 -17.10 -16.27 8.65
CA TYR A 110 -17.81 -15.75 9.81
C TYR A 110 -19.32 -15.66 9.51
N GLU A 111 -20.18 -16.10 10.44
CA GLU A 111 -21.62 -16.18 10.20
C GLU A 111 -22.21 -14.82 9.80
N THR A 112 -21.72 -13.72 10.37
CA THR A 112 -22.19 -12.37 10.03
C THR A 112 -21.94 -12.04 8.57
N GLU A 113 -20.81 -12.47 8.00
CA GLU A 113 -20.48 -12.26 6.59
C GLU A 113 -21.32 -13.17 5.69
N TYR A 114 -21.52 -14.42 6.12
CA TYR A 114 -22.41 -15.35 5.43
C TYR A 114 -23.85 -14.78 5.33
N GLN A 115 -24.37 -14.20 6.42
CA GLN A 115 -25.66 -13.51 6.38
C GLN A 115 -25.63 -12.26 5.48
N ALA A 116 -24.49 -11.58 5.39
CA ALA A 116 -24.32 -10.41 4.54
C ALA A 116 -24.43 -10.75 3.06
N ILE A 117 -23.81 -11.85 2.60
CA ILE A 117 -23.89 -12.27 1.19
C ILE A 117 -25.29 -12.78 0.80
N LEU A 118 -26.05 -13.33 1.74
CA LEU A 118 -27.43 -13.75 1.50
C LEU A 118 -28.38 -12.56 1.37
N LYS A 119 -28.14 -11.50 2.16
CA LYS A 119 -28.98 -10.30 2.18
C LYS A 119 -28.11 -9.04 2.22
N PRO A 120 -27.55 -8.62 1.07
CA PRO A 120 -26.73 -7.42 1.00
C PRO A 120 -27.56 -6.17 1.34
N LYS A 121 -27.03 -5.33 2.23
CA LYS A 121 -27.64 -4.09 2.73
C LYS A 121 -26.63 -2.96 2.93
N GLY A 122 -25.35 -3.30 3.15
CA GLY A 122 -24.28 -2.35 3.43
C GLY A 122 -23.82 -1.56 2.21
N PHE A 123 -23.14 -0.43 2.45
CA PHE A 123 -22.66 0.45 1.39
C PHE A 123 -21.67 -0.26 0.46
N MET A 124 -20.71 -1.00 1.01
CA MET A 124 -19.68 -1.73 0.25
C MET A 124 -20.15 -3.09 -0.27
N GLU A 125 -21.26 -3.62 0.26
CA GLU A 125 -21.79 -4.95 -0.09
C GLU A 125 -22.30 -5.03 -1.53
N PHE A 126 -22.35 -3.91 -2.27
CA PHE A 126 -22.50 -3.94 -3.71
C PHE A 126 -21.35 -4.68 -4.41
N ALA A 127 -20.19 -4.85 -3.76
CA ALA A 127 -19.01 -5.53 -4.30
C ALA A 127 -19.18 -7.05 -4.33
N TYR A 128 -20.11 -7.65 -3.58
CA TYR A 128 -20.44 -9.09 -3.65
C TYR A 128 -20.80 -9.58 -5.07
N VAL A 129 -20.10 -10.60 -5.58
CA VAL A 129 -20.34 -11.19 -6.90
C VAL A 129 -20.85 -12.62 -6.75
N GLN A 130 -22.15 -12.81 -7.01
CA GLN A 130 -22.81 -14.11 -6.81
C GLN A 130 -22.18 -15.28 -7.60
N ASP A 131 -21.54 -14.99 -8.74
CA ASP A 131 -20.88 -16.00 -9.56
C ASP A 131 -19.76 -16.72 -8.79
N HIS A 132 -19.08 -16.03 -7.86
CA HIS A 132 -17.95 -16.59 -7.10
C HIS A 132 -18.34 -17.80 -6.24
N TRP A 133 -19.57 -17.87 -5.76
CA TRP A 133 -20.09 -19.01 -4.98
C TRP A 133 -21.25 -19.74 -5.66
N ARG A 134 -21.43 -19.57 -6.97
CA ARG A 134 -22.46 -20.27 -7.76
C ARG A 134 -22.27 -21.79 -7.74
N HIS A 135 -21.02 -22.25 -7.60
CA HIS A 135 -20.66 -23.66 -7.48
C HIS A 135 -21.08 -24.28 -6.13
N LYS A 136 -21.64 -23.48 -5.20
CA LYS A 136 -22.12 -23.89 -3.88
C LYS A 136 -20.98 -24.48 -3.02
N PRO A 137 -20.00 -23.64 -2.61
CA PRO A 137 -18.89 -24.10 -1.77
C PRO A 137 -19.41 -24.72 -0.46
N LYS A 138 -18.58 -25.57 0.14
CA LYS A 138 -18.88 -26.21 1.42
C LYS A 138 -18.65 -25.21 2.56
N TRP A 139 -19.70 -24.49 2.94
CA TRP A 139 -19.61 -23.49 3.99
C TRP A 139 -19.40 -24.11 5.37
N VAL A 140 -18.30 -23.73 6.02
CA VAL A 140 -18.07 -23.95 7.45
C VAL A 140 -18.25 -22.61 8.17
N ARG A 141 -19.40 -22.47 8.83
CA ARG A 141 -19.82 -21.19 9.43
C ARG A 141 -19.42 -21.13 10.90
N HIS A 142 -18.91 -19.98 11.32
CA HIS A 142 -18.40 -19.75 12.68
C HIS A 142 -19.25 -18.71 13.40
N TYR A 143 -19.62 -19.01 14.65
CA TYR A 143 -20.63 -18.26 15.43
C TYR A 143 -20.06 -17.74 16.75
N ASP A 144 -19.44 -18.63 17.53
CA ASP A 144 -19.07 -18.51 18.93
C ASP A 144 -18.38 -19.84 19.39
N PRO A 145 -17.61 -19.88 20.51
CA PRO A 145 -17.42 -18.80 21.46
C PRO A 145 -16.28 -17.86 21.09
N VAL A 146 -16.52 -16.58 21.40
CA VAL A 146 -15.51 -15.54 21.42
C VAL A 146 -14.53 -15.77 22.58
N VAL A 147 -13.23 -15.73 22.29
CA VAL A 147 -12.14 -15.61 23.27
C VAL A 147 -11.57 -14.20 23.21
N ASP A 148 -11.00 -13.73 24.33
CA ASP A 148 -10.19 -12.50 24.31
C ASP A 148 -8.85 -12.80 23.64
N TRP A 149 -8.51 -11.99 22.64
CA TRP A 149 -7.23 -12.02 21.94
C TRP A 149 -6.67 -10.59 21.92
N TYR A 150 -5.81 -10.29 22.89
CA TYR A 150 -5.18 -8.96 23.06
C TYR A 150 -6.21 -7.82 23.05
N GLY A 151 -7.33 -7.99 23.75
CA GLY A 151 -8.41 -7.00 23.83
C GLY A 151 -9.36 -6.97 22.63
N PHE A 152 -9.20 -7.88 21.67
CA PHE A 152 -10.18 -8.14 20.60
C PHE A 152 -11.01 -9.38 20.90
N GLU A 153 -12.24 -9.38 20.43
CA GLU A 153 -13.01 -10.60 20.26
C GLU A 153 -12.34 -11.49 19.20
N ALA A 154 -12.19 -12.78 19.48
CA ALA A 154 -11.65 -13.75 18.53
C ALA A 154 -12.48 -15.04 18.48
N VAL A 155 -12.71 -15.56 17.28
CA VAL A 155 -13.48 -16.80 17.06
C VAL A 155 -12.54 -17.87 16.50
N PRO A 156 -12.27 -18.97 17.23
CA PRO A 156 -11.42 -20.04 16.74
C PRO A 156 -11.97 -20.72 15.48
N ILE A 157 -11.13 -20.89 14.47
CA ILE A 157 -11.49 -21.45 13.16
C ILE A 157 -10.96 -22.88 13.01
N LEU A 158 -9.65 -23.02 13.16
CA LEU A 158 -8.88 -24.26 13.01
C LEU A 158 -7.75 -24.27 14.03
N ASN A 159 -7.40 -25.47 14.49
CA ASN A 159 -6.23 -25.71 15.33
C ASN A 159 -5.42 -26.83 14.69
N THR A 160 -4.19 -26.50 14.27
CA THR A 160 -3.23 -27.49 13.76
C THR A 160 -2.01 -27.53 14.66
N ALA A 161 -1.15 -28.53 14.45
CA ALA A 161 0.12 -28.61 15.16
C ALA A 161 1.00 -27.37 14.88
N GLU A 162 0.88 -26.80 13.68
CA GLU A 162 1.72 -25.73 13.18
C GLU A 162 1.20 -24.33 13.54
N ALA A 163 -0.13 -24.13 13.56
CA ALA A 163 -0.77 -22.84 13.78
C ALA A 163 -2.20 -22.97 14.34
N ASP A 164 -2.61 -21.98 15.10
CA ASP A 164 -4.00 -21.67 15.40
C ASP A 164 -4.48 -20.59 14.42
N PHE A 165 -5.75 -20.70 14.02
CA PHE A 165 -6.40 -19.75 13.12
C PHE A 165 -7.61 -19.17 13.82
N LEU A 166 -7.66 -17.85 13.94
CA LEU A 166 -8.74 -17.12 14.60
C LEU A 166 -9.33 -16.07 13.66
N PHE A 167 -10.65 -15.95 13.62
CA PHE A 167 -11.28 -14.76 13.09
C PHE A 167 -11.23 -13.69 14.16
N ILE A 168 -10.78 -12.50 13.79
CA ILE A 168 -10.85 -11.28 14.60
C ILE A 168 -11.93 -10.41 13.95
N PRO A 169 -13.16 -10.32 14.49
CA PRO A 169 -14.20 -9.49 13.89
C PRO A 169 -13.76 -8.02 13.83
N LEU A 170 -13.71 -7.47 12.61
CA LEU A 170 -13.31 -6.09 12.32
C LEU A 170 -14.37 -5.43 11.44
N PRO A 171 -15.61 -5.28 11.95
CA PRO A 171 -16.73 -4.82 11.15
C PRO A 171 -16.56 -3.36 10.70
N GLY A 172 -16.93 -3.09 9.46
CA GLY A 172 -16.83 -1.77 8.86
C GLY A 172 -16.90 -1.88 7.34
N HIS A 173 -15.83 -2.44 6.77
CA HIS A 173 -15.69 -2.65 5.33
C HIS A 173 -16.84 -3.51 4.79
N THR A 174 -17.12 -4.62 5.45
CA THR A 174 -18.41 -5.31 5.38
C THR A 174 -18.96 -5.49 6.78
N ARG A 175 -20.24 -5.90 6.87
CA ARG A 175 -20.84 -6.20 8.18
C ARG A 175 -20.16 -7.35 8.91
N GLY A 176 -19.64 -8.33 8.18
CA GLY A 176 -19.02 -9.53 8.76
C GLY A 176 -17.52 -9.63 8.52
N HIS A 177 -16.88 -8.54 8.10
CA HIS A 177 -15.44 -8.51 7.85
C HIS A 177 -14.67 -8.99 9.09
N CYS A 178 -13.71 -9.88 8.87
CA CYS A 178 -12.79 -10.33 9.88
C CYS A 178 -11.34 -10.17 9.41
N GLY A 179 -10.46 -9.77 10.33
CA GLY A 179 -9.06 -10.13 10.22
C GLY A 179 -8.88 -11.62 10.52
N VAL A 180 -7.79 -12.22 10.04
CA VAL A 180 -7.44 -13.61 10.34
C VAL A 180 -6.10 -13.65 11.06
N ALA A 181 -6.13 -13.99 12.35
CA ALA A 181 -4.91 -14.19 13.14
C ALA A 181 -4.41 -15.63 12.99
N ILE A 182 -3.12 -15.76 12.69
CA ILE A 182 -2.45 -17.03 12.35
C ILE A 182 -1.20 -17.12 13.22
N GLY A 183 -1.09 -18.15 14.05
CA GLY A 183 0.09 -18.28 14.90
C GLY A 183 -0.13 -19.14 16.12
N LYS A 184 0.70 -18.91 17.13
CA LYS A 184 0.58 -19.52 18.47
C LYS A 184 0.74 -18.41 19.50
N PRO A 185 0.34 -18.62 20.77
CA PRO A 185 0.50 -17.60 21.81
C PRO A 185 1.92 -17.00 21.84
N GLY A 186 2.01 -15.67 21.78
CA GLY A 186 3.27 -14.91 21.73
C GLY A 186 3.92 -14.79 20.34
N ASN A 187 3.34 -15.34 19.28
CA ASN A 187 3.84 -15.19 17.91
C ASN A 187 2.69 -15.32 16.89
N TRP A 188 2.16 -14.18 16.48
CA TRP A 188 1.00 -14.06 15.60
C TRP A 188 1.28 -13.19 14.38
N LEU A 189 0.73 -13.60 13.24
CA LEU A 189 0.51 -12.76 12.08
C LEU A 189 -1.00 -12.52 11.93
N LEU A 190 -1.41 -11.26 11.99
CA LEU A 190 -2.78 -10.83 11.70
C LEU A 190 -2.89 -10.35 10.25
N HIS A 191 -3.61 -11.11 9.42
CA HIS A 191 -4.02 -10.64 8.11
C HIS A 191 -5.31 -9.83 8.25
N CYS A 192 -5.19 -8.50 8.25
CA CYS A 192 -6.32 -7.59 8.49
C CYS A 192 -7.31 -7.51 7.32
N GLY A 193 -7.05 -8.16 6.19
CA GLY A 193 -7.88 -7.99 4.99
C GLY A 193 -8.01 -6.51 4.63
N ASP A 194 -9.24 -6.09 4.34
CA ASP A 194 -9.60 -4.70 4.03
C ASP A 194 -9.92 -3.82 5.25
N ALA A 195 -9.80 -4.37 6.47
CA ALA A 195 -10.02 -3.60 7.71
C ALA A 195 -8.86 -2.66 8.06
N ALA A 196 -7.70 -2.87 7.44
CA ALA A 196 -6.56 -1.97 7.46
C ALA A 196 -6.18 -1.67 6.01
N SER A 197 -5.93 -0.42 5.67
CA SER A 197 -5.71 -0.03 4.28
C SER A 197 -4.45 0.83 4.15
N PRO A 198 -3.54 0.52 3.20
CA PRO A 198 -2.44 1.40 2.85
C PRO A 198 -2.91 2.73 2.26
N PHE A 199 -4.20 2.87 1.96
CA PHE A 199 -4.82 4.08 1.43
C PHE A 199 -5.20 5.10 2.52
N HIS A 200 -5.00 4.78 3.79
CA HIS A 200 -5.34 5.66 4.91
C HIS A 200 -4.17 5.81 5.91
N ARG A 201 -3.82 7.06 6.19
CA ARG A 201 -2.77 7.44 7.16
C ARG A 201 -3.04 6.83 8.53
N GLY A 202 -2.11 6.02 9.04
CA GLY A 202 -2.21 5.35 10.34
C GLY A 202 -2.89 3.97 10.33
N ALA A 203 -3.53 3.57 9.22
CA ALA A 203 -3.98 2.19 9.00
C ALA A 203 -2.95 1.33 8.24
N ASP A 204 -1.84 1.95 7.84
CA ASP A 204 -0.62 1.30 7.37
C ASP A 204 0.17 0.78 8.58
N LEU A 205 -0.04 -0.51 8.87
CA LEU A 205 0.37 -1.16 10.12
C LEU A 205 1.88 -1.43 10.20
N HIS A 206 2.58 -1.50 9.05
CA HIS A 206 4.01 -1.81 9.00
C HIS A 206 4.88 -0.59 8.65
N ASN A 207 4.38 0.32 7.81
CA ASN A 207 5.17 1.43 7.30
C ASN A 207 4.85 2.80 7.92
N ARG A 208 3.98 2.86 8.94
CA ARG A 208 3.69 4.07 9.74
C ARG A 208 3.51 5.35 8.89
N GLY A 209 2.96 5.23 7.69
CA GLY A 209 2.73 6.35 6.78
C GLY A 209 3.68 6.51 5.60
N GLU A 210 4.64 5.59 5.38
CA GLU A 210 5.44 5.56 4.14
C GLU A 210 4.68 4.89 2.98
N SER A 211 3.77 3.98 3.29
CA SER A 211 2.94 3.29 2.31
C SER A 211 1.89 4.25 1.72
N ALA A 212 2.17 4.77 0.53
CA ALA A 212 1.25 5.54 -0.31
C ALA A 212 0.81 6.93 0.21
N TYR A 213 1.76 7.85 0.33
CA TYR A 213 1.52 9.31 0.39
C TYR A 213 0.51 9.85 -0.66
N ARG A 214 0.31 9.12 -1.77
CA ARG A 214 -0.56 9.51 -2.90
C ARG A 214 -2.05 9.20 -2.74
N LEU A 215 -2.49 8.45 -1.73
CA LEU A 215 -3.91 8.12 -1.54
C LEU A 215 -4.53 8.74 -0.27
N ASN A 216 -3.74 9.53 0.46
CA ASN A 216 -4.12 10.32 1.64
C ASN A 216 -5.12 11.47 1.35
N PHE A 217 -6.01 11.32 0.37
CA PHE A 217 -7.04 12.31 0.03
C PHE A 217 -8.40 11.99 0.66
N ILE A 218 -8.56 10.82 1.30
CA ILE A 218 -9.82 10.42 1.94
C ILE A 218 -9.89 11.04 3.34
N PRO A 219 -10.92 11.87 3.64
CA PRO A 219 -11.08 12.44 4.98
C PRO A 219 -11.27 11.36 6.05
N ASP A 220 -10.74 11.57 7.26
CA ASP A 220 -10.80 10.60 8.38
C ASP A 220 -12.21 10.08 8.65
N ARG A 221 -13.23 10.94 8.60
CA ARG A 221 -14.65 10.52 8.78
C ARG A 221 -15.12 9.51 7.72
N LEU A 222 -14.59 9.60 6.50
CA LEU A 222 -14.92 8.67 5.43
C LEU A 222 -14.11 7.38 5.58
N ALA A 223 -12.86 7.48 6.02
CA ALA A 223 -12.04 6.32 6.35
C ALA A 223 -12.61 5.51 7.53
N ASP A 224 -12.99 6.16 8.63
CA ASP A 224 -13.67 5.53 9.78
C ASP A 224 -14.98 4.83 9.36
N ARG A 225 -15.69 5.40 8.38
CA ARG A 225 -16.93 4.81 7.85
C ARG A 225 -16.66 3.59 6.97
N ILE A 226 -15.53 3.55 6.25
CA ILE A 226 -15.16 2.46 5.35
C ILE A 226 -14.47 1.35 6.13
N LEU A 227 -13.51 1.68 6.99
CA LEU A 227 -12.69 0.71 7.70
C LEU A 227 -13.39 0.22 8.96
N GLY A 228 -14.12 1.08 9.69
CA GLY A 228 -14.74 0.76 10.96
C GLY A 228 -14.07 1.48 12.14
N GLY A 229 -14.66 1.34 13.33
CA GLY A 229 -14.20 2.01 14.55
C GLY A 229 -12.99 1.36 15.23
N HIS A 230 -12.52 0.22 14.72
CA HIS A 230 -11.45 -0.60 15.33
C HIS A 230 -10.03 -0.12 15.02
N ASN A 231 -9.83 0.79 14.07
CA ASN A 231 -8.48 1.23 13.67
C ASN A 231 -7.62 1.68 14.84
N LYS A 232 -8.18 2.45 15.78
CA LYS A 232 -7.44 2.90 16.97
C LYS A 232 -6.99 1.73 17.86
N GLN A 233 -7.83 0.72 18.00
CA GLN A 233 -7.49 -0.48 18.78
C GLN A 233 -6.42 -1.30 18.07
N LEU A 234 -6.46 -1.41 16.73
CA LEU A 234 -5.42 -2.08 15.96
C LEU A 234 -4.07 -1.37 16.09
N ILE A 235 -4.06 -0.03 16.07
CA ILE A 235 -2.85 0.76 16.30
C ILE A 235 -2.31 0.48 17.71
N SER A 236 -3.16 0.58 18.75
CA SER A 236 -2.74 0.30 20.13
C SER A 236 -2.21 -1.11 20.31
N LEU A 237 -2.84 -2.11 19.67
CA LEU A 237 -2.35 -3.51 19.68
C LEU A 237 -0.92 -3.60 19.17
N LEU A 238 -0.60 -2.95 18.05
CA LEU A 238 0.74 -3.02 17.46
C LEU A 238 1.76 -2.17 18.20
N GLU A 239 1.33 -1.08 18.85
CA GLU A 239 2.19 -0.28 19.72
C GLU A 239 2.55 -1.03 21.01
N GLU A 240 1.60 -1.73 21.61
CA GLU A 240 1.76 -2.42 22.90
C GLU A 240 2.32 -3.84 22.75
N HIS A 241 1.95 -4.55 21.69
CA HIS A 241 2.25 -5.97 21.47
C HIS A 241 2.95 -6.25 20.14
N GLY A 242 3.61 -5.26 19.53
CA GLY A 242 4.30 -5.40 18.24
C GLY A 242 5.41 -6.46 18.21
N ASP A 243 5.92 -6.91 19.37
CA ASP A 243 6.89 -8.01 19.47
C ASP A 243 6.22 -9.40 19.37
N GLU A 244 4.93 -9.49 19.67
CA GLU A 244 4.14 -10.73 19.66
C GLU A 244 3.20 -10.81 18.45
N VAL A 245 2.72 -9.67 17.96
CA VAL A 245 1.74 -9.56 16.88
C VAL A 245 2.31 -8.69 15.76
N LYS A 246 2.47 -9.29 14.58
CA LYS A 246 2.67 -8.58 13.32
C LYS A 246 1.35 -8.49 12.58
N ALA A 247 1.16 -7.46 11.76
CA ALA A 247 -0.04 -7.32 10.95
C ALA A 247 0.27 -6.88 9.53
N ILE A 248 -0.54 -7.35 8.59
CA ILE A 248 -0.49 -7.02 7.16
C ILE A 248 -1.92 -6.74 6.65
N SER A 249 -2.03 -6.03 5.53
CA SER A 249 -3.30 -5.75 4.85
C SER A 249 -3.36 -6.48 3.50
N ALA A 250 -4.58 -6.79 3.03
CA ALA A 250 -4.81 -7.40 1.72
C ALA A 250 -4.27 -6.59 0.54
N HIS A 251 -3.97 -5.30 0.72
CA HIS A 251 -3.45 -4.44 -0.35
C HIS A 251 -2.06 -3.86 -0.03
N ASP A 252 -1.36 -4.42 0.96
CA ASP A 252 -0.04 -3.95 1.38
C ASP A 252 1.09 -4.54 0.53
N ILE A 253 1.43 -3.82 -0.53
CA ILE A 253 2.53 -4.19 -1.43
C ILE A 253 3.90 -4.11 -0.78
N PHE A 254 4.08 -3.29 0.26
CA PHE A 254 5.37 -3.14 0.91
C PHE A 254 5.67 -4.32 1.83
N SER A 255 4.71 -4.69 2.69
CA SER A 255 4.83 -5.92 3.48
C SER A 255 4.99 -7.13 2.57
N PHE A 256 4.23 -7.23 1.49
CA PHE A 256 4.38 -8.34 0.53
C PHE A 256 5.83 -8.48 0.02
N ARG A 257 6.47 -7.37 -0.32
CA ARG A 257 7.86 -7.34 -0.80
C ARG A 257 8.85 -7.67 0.30
N GLU A 258 8.66 -7.14 1.50
CA GLU A 258 9.50 -7.41 2.66
C GLU A 258 9.52 -8.91 2.98
N TYR A 259 8.33 -9.52 3.15
CA TYR A 259 8.21 -10.95 3.44
C TYR A 259 8.73 -11.85 2.33
N ASN A 260 8.73 -11.39 1.07
CA ASN A 260 9.28 -12.13 -0.07
C ASN A 260 10.72 -11.71 -0.47
N ALA A 261 11.37 -10.81 0.29
CA ALA A 261 12.68 -10.25 -0.03
C ALA A 261 12.80 -9.69 -1.47
N ILE A 262 11.71 -9.13 -2.02
CA ILE A 262 11.66 -8.57 -3.37
C ILE A 262 12.27 -7.16 -3.36
N LYS A 263 13.26 -6.93 -4.23
CA LYS A 263 13.98 -5.64 -4.34
C LYS A 263 13.63 -4.82 -5.59
N THR A 264 12.80 -5.35 -6.49
CA THR A 264 12.52 -4.75 -7.81
C THR A 264 11.51 -3.61 -7.71
N PRO A 265 11.76 -2.37 -8.16
CA PRO A 265 10.84 -1.24 -7.96
C PRO A 265 9.43 -1.45 -8.58
N ILE A 266 8.35 -1.08 -7.86
CA ILE A 266 6.97 -0.98 -8.37
C ILE A 266 6.79 0.28 -9.23
N LEU A 267 5.75 0.31 -10.07
CA LEU A 267 5.38 1.48 -10.87
C LEU A 267 4.98 2.62 -9.92
N GLY A 268 5.93 3.52 -9.65
CA GLY A 268 5.78 4.61 -8.68
C GLY A 268 6.63 4.48 -7.41
N GLU A 269 7.39 3.38 -7.19
CA GLU A 269 8.41 3.29 -6.13
C GLU A 269 9.64 4.14 -6.46
N TYR A 270 9.83 4.50 -7.72
CA TYR A 270 10.89 5.41 -8.17
C TYR A 270 10.67 6.87 -7.78
N MET A 271 9.87 7.17 -6.77
CA MET A 271 9.48 8.54 -6.57
C MET A 271 10.15 9.31 -5.47
N TYR A 272 10.47 8.71 -4.33
CA TYR A 272 11.19 9.45 -3.31
C TYR A 272 12.18 8.58 -2.56
N LEU A 273 13.25 9.20 -2.06
CA LEU A 273 14.20 8.55 -1.16
C LEU A 273 13.54 8.31 0.20
N SER A 274 13.77 7.14 0.78
CA SER A 274 13.32 6.81 2.14
C SER A 274 14.18 7.48 3.20
N VAL A 275 13.62 7.71 4.39
CA VAL A 275 14.39 8.22 5.54
C VAL A 275 15.52 7.24 5.86
N GLY A 276 16.73 7.76 6.07
CA GLY A 276 17.92 6.97 6.34
C GLY A 276 18.66 6.45 5.09
N GLN A 277 18.10 6.65 3.89
CA GLN A 277 18.83 6.39 2.65
C GLN A 277 19.89 7.45 2.42
N LYS A 278 21.09 7.05 1.96
CA LYS A 278 22.11 7.99 1.53
C LYS A 278 21.59 8.83 0.35
N ALA A 279 21.69 10.15 0.45
CA ALA A 279 21.33 11.06 -0.63
C ALA A 279 22.19 10.80 -1.89
N PRO A 280 21.58 10.71 -3.09
CA PRO A 280 22.31 10.66 -4.35
C PRO A 280 23.25 11.86 -4.50
N GLU A 281 24.47 11.60 -4.96
CA GLU A 281 25.43 12.65 -5.27
C GLU A 281 24.93 13.48 -6.45
N PHE A 282 25.23 14.79 -6.44
CA PHE A 282 24.97 15.68 -7.56
C PHE A 282 26.15 16.63 -7.77
N ILE A 283 26.24 17.18 -8.99
CA ILE A 283 27.07 18.33 -9.33
C ILE A 283 26.22 19.19 -10.28
N LEU A 284 25.75 20.35 -9.81
CA LEU A 284 24.87 21.23 -10.58
C LEU A 284 25.40 22.67 -10.58
N PRO A 285 25.26 23.41 -11.68
CA PRO A 285 25.53 24.84 -11.70
C PRO A 285 24.46 25.62 -10.92
N ASP A 286 24.87 26.61 -10.15
CA ASP A 286 23.95 27.58 -9.55
C ASP A 286 23.52 28.68 -10.54
N GLU A 287 22.82 29.69 -10.03
CA GLU A 287 22.38 30.83 -10.83
C GLU A 287 23.50 31.65 -11.49
N ASN A 288 24.75 31.55 -11.00
CA ASN A 288 25.93 32.22 -11.55
C ASN A 288 26.77 31.29 -12.43
N GLY A 289 26.40 30.01 -12.52
CA GLY A 289 27.15 28.97 -13.22
C GLY A 289 28.29 28.37 -12.39
N GLU A 290 28.39 28.68 -11.09
CA GLU A 290 29.32 27.99 -10.20
C GLU A 290 28.81 26.58 -9.91
N LEU A 291 29.68 25.58 -10.00
CA LEU A 291 29.30 24.18 -9.75
C LEU A 291 29.25 23.92 -8.25
N HIS A 292 28.15 23.34 -7.79
CA HIS A 292 27.94 22.87 -6.44
C HIS A 292 27.76 21.37 -6.43
N SER A 293 28.47 20.70 -5.54
CA SER A 293 28.34 19.28 -5.27
C SER A 293 27.80 19.02 -3.88
N LEU A 294 27.19 17.84 -3.67
CA LEU A 294 26.71 17.46 -2.34
C LEU A 294 27.83 17.50 -1.28
N ASN A 295 29.05 17.13 -1.66
CA ASN A 295 30.21 17.10 -0.78
C ASN A 295 30.71 18.49 -0.36
N ASP A 296 30.36 19.56 -1.08
CA ASP A 296 30.70 20.94 -0.68
C ASP A 296 29.98 21.37 0.61
N TYR A 297 28.93 20.63 0.97
CA TYR A 297 28.11 20.83 2.17
C TYR A 297 28.33 19.76 3.23
N ALA A 298 29.42 18.98 3.14
CA ALA A 298 29.73 17.93 4.10
C ALA A 298 29.74 18.47 5.55
N GLY A 299 29.07 17.75 6.46
CA GLY A 299 28.94 18.14 7.86
C GLY A 299 27.81 19.13 8.16
N GLN A 300 27.01 19.53 7.17
CA GLN A 300 25.86 20.45 7.34
C GLN A 300 24.53 19.74 7.08
N HIS A 301 23.46 20.25 7.69
CA HIS A 301 22.11 19.88 7.27
C HIS A 301 21.74 20.62 5.99
N ILE A 302 21.16 19.91 5.02
CA ILE A 302 20.74 20.51 3.74
C ILE A 302 19.24 20.35 3.57
N LEU A 303 18.52 21.45 3.39
CA LEU A 303 17.16 21.45 2.88
C LEU A 303 17.22 21.55 1.35
N LEU A 304 17.08 20.40 0.69
CA LEU A 304 17.08 20.29 -0.77
C LEU A 304 15.64 20.22 -1.26
N TYR A 305 15.14 21.30 -1.88
CA TYR A 305 13.75 21.35 -2.37
C TYR A 305 13.69 21.39 -3.89
N PHE A 306 12.91 20.49 -4.46
CA PHE A 306 12.68 20.34 -5.89
C PHE A 306 11.37 21.00 -6.27
N TYR A 307 11.38 21.82 -7.32
CA TYR A 307 10.19 22.55 -7.76
C TYR A 307 10.01 22.56 -9.28
N PRO A 308 8.75 22.63 -9.78
CA PRO A 308 8.47 22.52 -11.22
C PRO A 308 9.11 23.56 -12.14
N LYS A 309 9.06 24.83 -11.74
CA LYS A 309 9.45 25.95 -12.60
C LYS A 309 9.52 27.28 -11.86
N ASP A 310 10.54 28.08 -12.15
CA ASP A 310 10.67 29.48 -11.75
C ASP A 310 9.44 30.32 -12.15
N ASP A 311 9.17 31.40 -11.42
CA ASP A 311 8.12 32.40 -11.73
C ASP A 311 6.68 31.85 -11.81
N THR A 312 6.43 30.59 -11.43
CA THR A 312 5.07 30.04 -11.34
C THR A 312 4.45 30.26 -9.96
N PRO A 313 3.13 30.54 -9.84
CA PRO A 313 2.54 31.01 -8.58
C PRO A 313 2.86 30.14 -7.35
N GLY A 314 2.79 28.81 -7.50
CA GLY A 314 3.08 27.89 -6.39
C GLY A 314 4.55 27.86 -5.99
N CYS A 315 5.47 27.82 -6.96
CA CYS A 315 6.92 27.80 -6.71
C CYS A 315 7.41 29.15 -6.16
N THR A 316 6.85 30.26 -6.65
CA THR A 316 7.15 31.61 -6.13
C THR A 316 6.77 31.73 -4.67
N THR A 317 5.56 31.27 -4.28
CA THR A 317 5.13 31.29 -2.88
C THR A 317 6.04 30.44 -1.99
N GLU A 318 6.38 29.24 -2.42
CA GLU A 318 7.28 28.33 -1.69
C GLU A 318 8.68 28.94 -1.49
N ALA A 319 9.29 29.47 -2.55
CA ALA A 319 10.60 30.12 -2.47
C ALA A 319 10.57 31.38 -1.57
N CYS A 320 9.51 32.19 -1.66
CA CYS A 320 9.38 33.36 -0.80
C CYS A 320 9.20 32.98 0.67
N ASN A 321 8.49 31.89 0.98
CA ASN A 321 8.37 31.42 2.36
C ASN A 321 9.73 30.99 2.93
N PHE A 322 10.57 30.27 2.16
CA PHE A 322 11.93 29.96 2.60
C PHE A 322 12.79 31.21 2.82
N ARG A 323 12.65 32.23 1.96
CA ARG A 323 13.31 33.53 2.18
C ARG A 323 12.83 34.19 3.47
N ASP A 324 11.53 34.25 3.68
CA ASP A 324 10.92 34.98 4.80
C ASP A 324 11.30 34.31 6.14
N ASP A 325 11.45 32.99 6.14
CA ASP A 325 11.90 32.20 7.30
C ASP A 325 13.42 31.95 7.34
N TYR A 326 14.21 32.55 6.45
CA TYR A 326 15.62 32.18 6.23
C TYR A 326 16.48 32.24 7.49
N SER A 327 16.26 33.25 8.35
CA SER A 327 16.97 33.38 9.62
C SER A 327 16.78 32.19 10.56
N GLN A 328 15.63 31.51 10.51
CA GLN A 328 15.34 30.32 11.32
C GLN A 328 16.19 29.14 10.85
N TYR A 329 16.33 28.95 9.53
CA TYR A 329 17.18 27.91 8.96
C TYR A 329 18.66 28.17 9.23
N GLN A 330 19.11 29.44 9.14
CA GLN A 330 20.48 29.81 9.50
C GLN A 330 20.80 29.49 10.97
N ASN A 331 19.89 29.83 11.89
CA ASN A 331 20.07 29.53 13.32
C ASN A 331 20.08 28.03 13.62
N ALA A 332 19.45 27.22 12.76
CA ALA A 332 19.44 25.76 12.85
C ALA A 332 20.60 25.10 12.08
N GLU A 333 21.53 25.89 11.53
CA GLU A 333 22.66 25.39 10.72
C GLU A 333 22.20 24.55 9.51
N VAL A 334 21.07 24.96 8.89
CA VAL A 334 20.49 24.33 7.70
C VAL A 334 20.78 25.19 6.47
N THR A 335 21.45 24.60 5.48
CA THR A 335 21.67 25.20 4.17
C THR A 335 20.51 24.88 3.23
N ILE A 336 19.93 25.89 2.59
CA ILE A 336 18.80 25.73 1.65
C ILE A 336 19.33 25.71 0.22
N LEU A 337 18.91 24.70 -0.56
CA LEU A 337 19.19 24.59 -2.00
C LEU A 337 17.89 24.31 -2.75
N GLY A 338 17.54 25.17 -3.70
CA GLY A 338 16.42 24.92 -4.62
C GLY A 338 16.91 24.25 -5.89
N VAL A 339 16.17 23.29 -6.43
CA VAL A 339 16.51 22.59 -7.68
C VAL A 339 15.31 22.58 -8.63
N SER A 340 15.52 22.98 -9.88
CA SER A 340 14.55 22.75 -10.97
C SER A 340 15.27 22.53 -12.31
N PRO A 341 14.54 22.11 -13.36
CA PRO A 341 15.09 21.98 -14.72
C PRO A 341 15.21 23.32 -15.46
N ASP A 342 15.07 24.45 -14.77
CA ASP A 342 15.30 25.76 -15.37
C ASP A 342 16.81 26.01 -15.53
N THR A 343 17.17 26.96 -16.40
CA THR A 343 18.59 27.29 -16.68
C THR A 343 19.17 28.21 -15.60
N PRO A 344 20.51 28.28 -15.45
CA PRO A 344 21.16 29.25 -14.57
C PRO A 344 20.69 30.69 -14.80
N ALA A 345 20.46 31.06 -16.06
CA ALA A 345 19.97 32.39 -16.43
C ALA A 345 18.52 32.65 -16.00
N SER A 346 17.67 31.62 -15.88
CA SER A 346 16.33 31.73 -15.31
C SER A 346 16.43 31.92 -13.80
N HIS A 347 17.20 31.08 -13.13
CA HIS A 347 17.44 31.14 -11.70
C HIS A 347 18.01 32.49 -11.28
N PHE A 348 18.95 33.06 -12.03
CA PHE A 348 19.52 34.38 -11.77
C PHE A 348 18.44 35.46 -11.76
N LYS A 349 17.51 35.43 -12.72
CA LYS A 349 16.40 36.39 -12.79
C LYS A 349 15.42 36.17 -11.64
N PHE A 350 15.06 34.92 -11.36
CA PHE A 350 14.11 34.56 -10.31
C PHE A 350 14.64 34.94 -8.91
N LYS A 351 15.88 34.56 -8.59
CA LYS A 351 16.58 34.92 -7.36
C LYS A 351 16.66 36.43 -7.15
N ASN A 352 17.07 37.18 -8.19
CA ASN A 352 17.16 38.66 -8.09
C ASN A 352 15.78 39.31 -7.97
N LYS A 353 14.77 38.82 -8.68
CA LYS A 353 13.42 39.38 -8.64
C LYS A 353 12.77 39.23 -7.25
N TYR A 354 12.97 38.08 -6.60
CA TYR A 354 12.37 37.79 -5.30
C TYR A 354 13.34 37.92 -4.11
N GLN A 355 14.58 38.37 -4.35
CA GLN A 355 15.60 38.57 -3.33
C GLN A 355 15.83 37.30 -2.49
N LEU A 356 15.97 36.15 -3.15
CA LEU A 356 16.18 34.87 -2.46
C LEU A 356 17.62 34.80 -1.93
N PRO A 357 17.86 34.55 -0.62
CA PRO A 357 19.17 34.63 0.00
C PRO A 357 19.99 33.33 -0.08
N TYR A 358 19.49 32.33 -0.81
CA TYR A 358 20.06 30.98 -0.94
C TYR A 358 20.20 30.59 -2.42
N SER A 359 20.98 29.56 -2.72
CA SER A 359 21.31 29.16 -4.10
C SER A 359 20.19 28.36 -4.78
N LEU A 360 20.07 28.53 -6.09
CA LEU A 360 19.20 27.75 -6.96
C LEU A 360 20.05 27.00 -7.98
N LEU A 361 19.91 25.68 -8.02
CA LEU A 361 20.72 24.77 -8.83
C LEU A 361 19.93 24.30 -10.05
N ALA A 362 20.53 24.50 -11.23
CA ALA A 362 19.91 24.20 -12.52
C ALA A 362 20.19 22.75 -12.95
N ASP A 363 19.14 21.92 -12.96
CA ASP A 363 19.14 20.53 -13.39
C ASP A 363 18.54 20.39 -14.80
N GLU A 364 19.13 21.08 -15.78
CA GLU A 364 18.56 21.25 -17.14
C GLU A 364 18.26 19.92 -17.84
N ASP A 365 19.04 18.87 -17.55
CA ASP A 365 18.90 17.53 -18.11
C ASP A 365 18.20 16.54 -17.18
N HIS A 366 17.58 17.05 -16.10
CA HIS A 366 16.72 16.33 -15.16
C HIS A 366 17.35 15.11 -14.47
N GLN A 367 18.67 14.90 -14.60
CA GLN A 367 19.35 13.72 -14.04
C GLN A 367 19.28 13.71 -12.51
N VAL A 368 19.41 14.86 -11.86
CA VAL A 368 19.34 14.93 -10.40
C VAL A 368 17.89 14.71 -9.95
N CYS A 369 16.92 15.33 -10.61
CA CYS A 369 15.51 15.11 -10.36
C CYS A 369 15.13 13.63 -10.50
N GLU A 370 15.65 12.92 -11.52
CA GLU A 370 15.46 11.48 -11.69
C GLU A 370 16.12 10.66 -10.58
N SER A 371 17.36 10.99 -10.18
CA SER A 371 18.08 10.26 -9.13
C SER A 371 17.42 10.39 -7.75
N TYR A 372 16.74 11.51 -7.49
CA TYR A 372 15.93 11.75 -6.29
C TYR A 372 14.47 11.31 -6.44
N GLY A 373 14.10 10.71 -7.58
CA GLY A 373 12.77 10.20 -7.90
C GLY A 373 11.70 11.27 -8.19
N VAL A 374 12.06 12.55 -8.16
CA VAL A 374 11.09 13.65 -8.26
C VAL A 374 10.68 13.97 -9.70
N TRP A 375 11.15 13.25 -10.72
CA TRP A 375 10.76 13.44 -12.12
C TRP A 375 9.71 12.42 -12.56
N GLY A 376 8.57 12.86 -13.11
CA GLY A 376 7.57 11.93 -13.60
C GLY A 376 6.38 12.54 -14.34
N PRO A 377 5.41 11.70 -14.76
CA PRO A 377 4.26 12.15 -15.52
C PRO A 377 3.33 13.05 -14.69
N LYS A 378 2.88 14.14 -15.31
CA LYS A 378 1.92 15.14 -14.80
C LYS A 378 0.82 15.33 -15.84
N LYS A 379 -0.37 15.69 -15.36
CA LYS A 379 -1.54 15.91 -16.21
C LYS A 379 -2.07 17.31 -16.02
N ASN A 380 -2.24 18.05 -17.12
CA ASN A 380 -2.88 19.35 -17.11
C ASN A 380 -3.92 19.41 -18.24
N PHE A 381 -5.19 19.66 -17.90
CA PHE A 381 -6.31 19.70 -18.83
C PHE A 381 -6.38 18.55 -19.86
N GLY A 382 -6.02 17.33 -19.42
CA GLY A 382 -6.06 16.13 -20.26
C GLY A 382 -4.77 15.83 -21.04
N ASN A 383 -3.84 16.79 -21.11
CA ASN A 383 -2.52 16.56 -21.70
C ASN A 383 -1.54 16.01 -20.66
N GLU A 384 -0.82 14.95 -21.04
CA GLU A 384 0.22 14.33 -20.23
C GLU A 384 1.60 14.86 -20.64
N TYR A 385 2.40 15.26 -19.65
CA TYR A 385 3.75 15.77 -19.83
C TYR A 385 4.61 15.33 -18.64
N TYR A 386 5.92 15.26 -18.81
CA TYR A 386 6.82 14.98 -17.68
C TYR A 386 7.21 16.27 -16.98
N GLY A 387 7.36 16.20 -15.65
CA GLY A 387 7.80 17.34 -14.86
C GLY A 387 8.15 16.97 -13.44
N VAL A 388 8.72 17.93 -12.71
CA VAL A 388 9.10 17.74 -11.32
C VAL A 388 7.87 17.66 -10.42
N TYR A 389 7.84 16.64 -9.55
CA TYR A 389 6.99 16.58 -8.37
C TYR A 389 7.62 17.45 -7.27
N ARG A 390 6.84 18.39 -6.75
CA ARG A 390 7.32 19.27 -5.68
C ARG A 390 7.58 18.43 -4.43
N THR A 391 8.84 18.39 -4.01
CA THR A 391 9.32 17.57 -2.90
C THR A 391 10.47 18.26 -2.21
N THR A 392 10.55 18.11 -0.89
CA THR A 392 11.66 18.61 -0.08
C THR A 392 12.29 17.46 0.68
N TYR A 393 13.61 17.38 0.66
CA TYR A 393 14.40 16.47 1.47
C TYR A 393 15.21 17.25 2.50
N LEU A 394 15.35 16.67 3.69
CA LEU A 394 16.35 17.08 4.67
C LEU A 394 17.47 16.05 4.64
N ILE A 395 18.67 16.46 4.23
CA ILE A 395 19.87 15.63 4.21
C ILE A 395 20.66 15.93 5.49
N SER A 396 20.97 14.88 6.27
CA SER A 396 21.79 15.00 7.47
C SER A 396 23.29 14.91 7.14
N PRO A 397 24.16 15.44 8.03
CA PRO A 397 25.62 15.30 7.95
C PRO A 397 26.15 13.89 7.70
#